data_AF-A0A258E7Z8-F1
#
_entry.id   AF-A0A258E7Z8-F1
#
_cell.length_a   1.000
_cell.length_b   1.000
_cell.length_c   1.000
_cell.angle_alpha   90.00
_cell.angle_beta   90.00
_cell.angle_gamma   90.00
#
_symmetry.space_group_name_H-M   'P 1'
#
loop_
_entity.id
_entity.type
_entity.pdbx_description
1 polymer ?
#
loop_
_entity_poly.entity_id
_entity_poly.type
_entity_poly.pdbx_seq_one_letter_code
_entity_poly.pdbx_strand_id
1 'polypeptide(L)'
;MRRPLFALSALAFVATPALAKDAPVVLAPQGEWEIIADGDTCTAARLFAKDGQVHLLKLEQYAPSTAVGLSAFGPAFRAFINLQPTELRFREDQKPHKASPFTGVLP
;
A
#
# COMPACT_ATOMS: atom_id res chain seq x y z
N MET A 1 -60.40 -21.72 3.77
CA MET A 1 -59.17 -21.20 4.44
C MET A 1 -58.09 -21.04 3.38
N ARG A 2 -57.75 -19.81 2.99
CA ARG A 2 -56.72 -19.50 1.98
C ARG A 2 -55.62 -18.68 2.66
N ARG A 3 -54.39 -19.21 2.69
CA ARG A 3 -53.18 -18.46 3.08
C ARG A 3 -52.26 -18.41 1.86
N PRO A 4 -52.13 -17.26 1.17
CA PRO A 4 -51.07 -17.11 0.18
C PRO A 4 -49.74 -16.91 0.91
N LEU A 5 -48.81 -17.84 0.67
CA LEU A 5 -47.41 -17.76 1.07
C LEU A 5 -46.76 -16.56 0.36
N PHE A 6 -46.39 -15.53 1.13
CA PHE A 6 -45.50 -14.48 0.66
C PHE A 6 -44.11 -15.09 0.43
N ALA A 7 -43.76 -15.33 -0.83
CA ALA A 7 -42.40 -15.65 -1.23
C ALA A 7 -41.55 -14.37 -1.11
N LEU A 8 -40.77 -14.27 -0.03
CA LEU A 8 -39.68 -13.30 0.07
C LEU A 8 -38.57 -13.71 -0.89
N SER A 9 -38.54 -13.07 -2.05
CA SER A 9 -37.40 -13.11 -2.97
C SER A 9 -36.22 -12.40 -2.30
N ALA A 10 -35.33 -13.16 -1.67
CA ALA A 10 -34.06 -12.68 -1.16
C ALA A 10 -33.16 -12.27 -2.34
N LEU A 11 -33.09 -10.97 -2.63
CA LEU A 11 -32.04 -10.41 -3.49
C LEU A 11 -30.71 -10.55 -2.74
N ALA A 12 -29.98 -11.63 -3.01
CA ALA A 12 -28.57 -11.74 -2.65
C ALA A 12 -27.80 -10.74 -3.53
N PHE A 13 -27.51 -9.56 -2.97
CA PHE A 13 -26.48 -8.68 -3.51
C PHE A 13 -25.13 -9.38 -3.38
N VAL A 14 -24.73 -10.08 -4.44
CA VAL A 14 -23.36 -10.57 -4.57
C VAL A 14 -22.49 -9.32 -4.75
N ALA A 15 -21.88 -8.86 -3.65
CA ALA A 15 -20.86 -7.84 -3.71
C ALA A 15 -19.68 -8.40 -4.51
N THR A 16 -19.63 -8.10 -5.81
CA THR A 16 -18.48 -8.44 -6.63
C THR A 16 -17.30 -7.62 -6.12
N PRO A 17 -16.18 -8.25 -5.75
CA PRO A 17 -14.99 -7.49 -5.39
C PRO A 17 -14.64 -6.59 -6.57
N ALA A 18 -14.42 -5.31 -6.30
CA ALA A 18 -13.96 -4.37 -7.31
C ALA A 18 -12.59 -4.82 -7.79
N LEU A 19 -12.55 -5.59 -8.87
CA LEU A 19 -11.31 -5.92 -9.56
C LEU A 19 -10.76 -4.61 -10.12
N ALA A 20 -9.48 -4.34 -9.85
CA ALA A 20 -8.81 -3.22 -10.48
C ALA A 20 -8.94 -3.36 -12.01
N LYS A 21 -9.34 -2.26 -12.66
CA LYS A 21 -9.57 -2.22 -14.12
C LYS A 21 -8.31 -2.55 -14.91
N ASP A 22 -7.16 -2.15 -14.39
CA ASP A 22 -5.86 -2.29 -15.04
C ASP A 22 -5.00 -3.33 -14.32
N ALA A 23 -4.13 -3.99 -15.08
CA ALA A 23 -3.17 -4.94 -14.52
C ALA A 23 -2.19 -4.24 -13.57
N PRO A 24 -1.71 -4.91 -12.51
CA PRO A 24 -0.70 -4.36 -11.61
C PRO A 24 0.55 -3.91 -12.36
N VAL A 25 1.07 -2.74 -12.01
CA VAL A 25 2.37 -2.27 -12.52
C VAL A 25 3.48 -3.03 -11.80
N VAL A 26 4.18 -3.90 -12.53
CA VAL A 26 5.37 -4.61 -12.02
C VAL A 26 6.62 -3.76 -12.25
N LEU A 27 7.35 -3.48 -11.18
CA LEU A 27 8.64 -2.76 -11.23
C LEU A 27 9.77 -3.75 -10.96
N ALA A 28 10.81 -3.76 -11.81
CA ALA A 28 11.95 -4.66 -11.61
C ALA A 28 12.94 -4.02 -10.63
N PRO A 29 13.46 -4.77 -9.64
CA PRO A 29 14.45 -4.22 -8.72
C PRO A 29 15.75 -3.84 -9.43
N GLN A 30 16.39 -2.78 -8.95
CA GLN A 30 17.71 -2.32 -9.36
C GLN A 30 18.64 -2.44 -8.15
N GLY A 31 19.56 -3.41 -8.21
CA GLY A 31 20.52 -3.66 -7.12
C GLY A 31 19.90 -4.28 -5.87
N GLU A 32 20.68 -4.28 -4.80
CA GLU A 32 20.30 -4.82 -3.48
C GLU A 32 19.59 -3.78 -2.62
N TRP A 33 19.11 -4.21 -1.45
CA TRP A 33 18.64 -3.28 -0.42
C TRP A 33 19.84 -2.57 0.23
N GLU A 34 19.76 -1.25 0.32
CA GLU A 34 20.68 -0.43 1.10
C GLU A 34 20.08 -0.15 2.48
N ILE A 35 20.86 -0.37 3.53
CA ILE A 35 20.44 -0.12 4.91
C ILE A 35 21.32 1.00 5.47
N ILE A 36 20.69 2.07 5.93
CA ILE A 36 21.35 3.25 6.49
C ILE A 36 20.76 3.50 7.88
N ALA A 37 21.59 3.41 8.91
CA ALA A 37 21.24 3.82 10.26
C ALA A 37 21.93 5.15 10.56
N ASP A 38 21.15 6.20 10.84
CA ASP A 38 21.64 7.53 11.16
C ASP A 38 20.83 8.12 12.32
N GLY A 39 21.54 8.42 13.43
CA GLY A 39 20.95 8.85 14.68
C GLY A 39 19.80 7.94 15.13
N ASP A 40 18.60 8.52 15.19
CA ASP A 40 17.38 7.86 15.62
C ASP A 40 16.61 7.20 14.46
N THR A 41 17.16 7.10 13.25
CA THR A 41 16.45 6.54 12.09
C THR A 41 17.20 5.37 11.48
N CYS A 42 16.51 4.26 11.25
CA CYS A 42 16.96 3.15 10.41
C CYS A 42 16.14 3.15 9.11
N THR A 43 16.83 3.26 7.97
CA THR A 43 16.23 3.30 6.65
C THR A 43 16.69 2.10 5.83
N ALA A 44 15.75 1.35 5.27
CA ALA A 44 16.02 0.39 4.19
C ALA A 44 15.48 0.94 2.87
N ALA A 45 16.32 1.07 1.87
CA ALA A 45 15.97 1.64 0.57
C ALA A 45 16.34 0.70 -0.58
N ARG A 46 15.54 0.70 -1.64
CA ARG A 46 15.86 -0.01 -2.88
C ARG A 46 15.32 0.72 -4.09
N LEU A 47 16.12 0.74 -5.15
CA LEU A 47 15.71 1.26 -6.44
C LEU A 47 14.97 0.20 -7.25
N PHE A 48 14.06 0.66 -8.09
CA PHE A 48 13.37 -0.15 -9.08
C PHE A 48 13.37 0.58 -10.42
N ALA A 49 13.20 -0.15 -11.51
CA ALA A 49 13.08 0.43 -12.84
C ALA A 49 12.02 -0.27 -13.67
N LYS A 50 11.39 0.54 -14.53
CA LYS A 50 10.52 0.08 -15.61
C LYS A 50 10.60 1.09 -16.76
N ASP A 51 10.79 0.62 -17.98
CA ASP A 51 10.82 1.45 -19.19
C ASP A 51 11.81 2.64 -19.09
N GLY A 52 12.98 2.40 -18.48
CA GLY A 52 14.01 3.43 -18.26
C GLY A 52 13.69 4.48 -17.19
N GLN A 53 12.52 4.38 -16.53
CA GLN A 53 12.16 5.23 -15.40
C GLN A 53 12.59 4.59 -14.09
N VAL A 54 13.15 5.41 -13.20
CA VAL A 54 13.61 4.98 -11.87
C VAL A 54 12.55 5.27 -10.82
N HIS A 55 12.44 4.34 -9.87
CA HIS A 55 11.56 4.40 -8.72
C HIS A 55 12.37 4.07 -7.46
N LEU A 56 11.98 4.64 -6.33
CA LEU A 56 12.62 4.41 -5.04
C LEU A 56 11.56 3.95 -4.03
N LEU A 57 11.86 2.87 -3.32
CA LEU A 57 11.12 2.43 -2.15
C LEU A 57 11.99 2.65 -0.92
N LYS A 58 11.47 3.34 0.09
CA LYS A 58 12.09 3.50 1.41
C LYS A 58 11.19 2.95 2.49
N LEU A 59 11.77 2.19 3.41
CA LEU A 59 11.19 1.75 4.67
C LEU A 59 11.97 2.41 5.80
N GLU A 60 11.28 3.06 6.73
CA GLU A 60 11.90 3.83 7.79
C GLU A 60 11.39 3.34 9.15
N GLN A 61 12.28 3.24 10.13
CA GLN A 61 11.95 2.99 11.53
C GLN A 61 12.62 4.07 12.38
N TYR A 62 11.86 4.69 13.27
CA TYR A 62 12.33 5.80 14.10
C TYR A 62 12.44 5.38 15.57
N ALA A 63 13.62 5.45 16.17
CA ALA A 63 13.82 5.35 17.61
C ALA A 63 13.55 6.69 18.31
N PRO A 64 13.21 6.71 19.61
CA PRO A 64 12.71 5.59 20.43
C PRO A 64 11.24 5.25 20.10
N SER A 65 10.68 5.82 19.04
CA SER A 65 9.31 5.57 18.60
C SER A 65 9.13 4.13 18.10
N THR A 66 7.87 3.70 17.98
CA THR A 66 7.51 2.51 17.19
C THR A 66 6.93 2.91 15.83
N ALA A 67 7.06 4.17 15.46
CA ALA A 67 6.61 4.69 14.18
C ALA A 67 7.45 4.10 13.05
N VAL A 68 6.77 3.79 11.96
CA VAL A 68 7.33 3.23 10.75
C VAL A 68 6.88 4.09 9.57
N GLY A 69 7.83 4.42 8.71
CA GLY A 69 7.60 5.12 7.45
C GLY A 69 7.67 4.14 6.29
N LEU A 70 6.84 4.38 5.28
CA LEU A 70 7.01 3.83 3.94
C LEU A 70 6.94 5.03 3.00
N SER A 71 7.89 5.11 2.07
CA SER A 71 7.83 6.11 1.01
C SER A 71 8.10 5.44 -0.32
N ALA A 72 7.27 5.75 -1.32
CA ALA A 72 7.39 5.23 -2.67
C ALA A 72 7.42 6.39 -3.67
N PHE A 73 8.51 6.48 -4.43
CA PHE A 73 8.77 7.58 -5.34
C PHE A 73 8.97 7.09 -6.76
N GLY A 74 8.54 7.89 -7.73
CA GLY A 74 8.76 7.66 -9.15
C GLY A 74 7.48 7.73 -10.00
N PRO A 75 7.62 7.71 -11.34
CA PRO A 75 6.49 7.97 -12.25
C PRO A 75 5.30 7.04 -12.09
N ALA A 76 5.52 5.78 -11.69
CA ALA A 76 4.45 4.81 -11.48
C ALA A 76 3.54 5.16 -10.29
N PHE A 77 4.04 5.97 -9.34
CA PHE A 77 3.28 6.37 -8.16
C PHE A 77 2.48 7.66 -8.35
N ARG A 78 2.65 8.39 -9.46
CA ARG A 78 1.98 9.70 -9.67
C ARG A 78 0.45 9.62 -9.61
N ALA A 79 -0.13 8.49 -9.99
CA ALA A 79 -1.58 8.26 -9.92
C ALA A 79 -2.07 7.90 -8.50
N PHE A 80 -1.15 7.57 -7.58
CA PHE A 80 -1.48 7.28 -6.19
C PHE A 80 -1.61 8.59 -5.42
N ILE A 81 -2.86 9.05 -5.32
CA ILE A 81 -3.28 10.06 -4.36
C ILE A 81 -4.10 9.31 -3.32
N ASN A 82 -3.48 8.98 -2.18
CA ASN A 82 -4.22 8.46 -1.04
C ASN A 82 -4.63 9.62 -0.14
N LEU A 83 -5.93 9.76 0.14
CA LEU A 83 -6.45 10.73 1.11
C LEU A 83 -6.72 10.09 2.48
N GLN A 84 -6.66 8.76 2.57
CA GLN A 84 -6.90 8.01 3.79
C GLN A 84 -5.58 7.56 4.41
N PRO A 85 -5.49 7.40 5.74
CA PRO A 85 -4.33 6.82 6.39
C PRO A 85 -3.99 5.46 5.77
N THR A 86 -2.70 5.20 5.52
CA THR A 86 -2.30 3.89 4.98
C THR A 86 -2.04 2.91 6.12
N GLU A 87 -2.56 1.69 5.98
CA GLU A 87 -2.27 0.61 6.91
C GLU A 87 -1.05 -0.19 6.45
N LEU A 88 -0.04 -0.26 7.31
CA LEU A 88 1.21 -0.99 7.11
C LEU A 88 1.26 -2.20 8.03
N ARG A 89 1.64 -3.36 7.46
CA ARG A 89 1.86 -4.59 8.20
C ARG A 89 3.08 -5.31 7.62
N PHE A 90 4.11 -5.52 8.46
CA PHE A 90 5.36 -6.17 8.04
C PHE A 90 5.36 -7.68 8.30
N ARG A 91 4.50 -8.16 9.21
CA ARG A 91 4.31 -9.59 9.51
C ARG A 91 2.83 -9.92 9.61
N GLU A 92 2.41 -11.13 9.24
CA GLU A 92 0.99 -11.51 9.27
C GLU A 92 0.32 -11.33 10.64
N ASP A 93 1.06 -11.58 11.72
CA ASP A 93 0.61 -11.52 13.12
C ASP A 93 0.66 -10.11 13.73
N GLN A 94 1.20 -9.12 13.00
CA GLN A 94 1.36 -7.77 13.50
C GLN A 94 0.06 -6.96 13.36
N LYS A 95 -0.29 -6.19 14.40
CA LYS A 95 -1.37 -5.20 14.30
C LYS A 95 -0.99 -4.15 13.24
N PRO A 96 -1.90 -3.79 12.31
CA PRO A 96 -1.60 -2.76 11.31
C PRO A 96 -1.20 -1.44 11.96
N HIS A 97 -0.11 -0.86 11.47
CA HIS A 97 0.34 0.48 11.81
C HIS A 97 -0.33 1.47 10.86
N LYS A 98 -0.93 2.53 11.39
CA LYS A 98 -1.44 3.63 10.58
C LYS A 98 -0.30 4.60 10.30
N ALA A 99 0.03 4.78 9.03
CA ALA A 99 0.95 5.80 8.55
C ALA A 99 0.16 6.95 7.89
N SER A 100 0.80 8.10 7.75
CA SER A 100 0.29 9.18 6.90
C SER A 100 0.02 8.66 5.48
N PRO A 101 -0.98 9.21 4.78
CA PRO A 101 -1.29 8.78 3.42
C PRO A 101 -0.06 8.85 2.51
N PHE A 102 0.15 7.84 1.67
CA PHE A 102 1.23 7.88 0.68
C PHE A 102 0.84 8.79 -0.48
N THR A 103 1.73 9.72 -0.81
CA THR A 103 1.63 10.55 -2.00
C THR A 103 2.76 10.17 -2.94
N GLY A 104 2.45 9.84 -4.19
CA GLY A 104 3.47 9.56 -5.21
C GLY A 104 4.20 10.80 -5.75
N VAL A 105 4.11 11.93 -5.04
CA VAL A 105 4.72 13.21 -5.38
C VAL A 105 5.63 13.60 -4.21
N LEU A 106 6.88 13.98 -4.52
CA LEU A 106 7.79 14.58 -3.54
C LEU A 106 7.23 15.95 -3.12
N PRO A 107 7.30 16.34 -1.84
CA PRO A 107 7.11 17.74 -1.46
C PRO A 107 8.16 18.64 -2.13
#